data_AF-A0A653CUU2-F1
#
_entry.id   AF-A0A653CUU2-F1
#
_cell.length_a   1.000
_cell.length_b   1.000
_cell.length_c   1.000
_cell.angle_alpha   90.00
_cell.angle_beta   90.00
_cell.angle_gamma   90.00
#
_symmetry.space_group_name_H-M   'P 1'
#
loop_
_entity.id
_entity.type
_entity.pdbx_description
1 polymer ?
#
loop_
_entity_poly.entity_id
_entity_poly.type
_entity_poly.pdbx_seq_one_letter_code
_entity_poly.pdbx_strand_id
1 'polypeptide(L)'
;MGEDVVDKVLERAGRWGKFQLRVFVCLLLATLFSSFSLSYIFTARDIKYRCYIPECEKSPWDSSYNPDWLQEFVPFQDKSPSRCLRYGSANTSISRLGSSTCSKESILKNVTVTCDEFVYQKKEITIVHDFNIRCSENLWKLTIIGTLSVTGELVCLSYTGFVSDIYGRKTLLILSMLLSTMVGLLRSFSPNYYAYAIFEFLDTAFSGCTYGAAFVLAMEMLESKHRTLGNFALSCIYAFGSVLVGLAAWFSPSWRIMLRILYTPGFISILFIWAIPESLRWLLSKSNTKEAKKVISQIASENNREIMFSSISLLGVRTGVDPAGPSGFFDSIRNRTLFVRMVHCSFTWICCTFLYFGLTIHSVSGSSHLFILHFRV
;
A
#
# COMPACT_ATOMS: atom_id res chain seq x y z
N MET A 1 -7.63 -30.96 -15.38
CA MET A 1 -7.58 -31.30 -16.83
C MET A 1 -7.05 -30.14 -17.68
N GLY A 2 -7.46 -28.88 -17.48
CA GLY A 2 -6.86 -27.73 -18.19
C GLY A 2 -5.45 -27.35 -17.72
N GLU A 3 -5.12 -27.65 -16.46
CA GLU A 3 -3.81 -27.37 -15.85
C GLU A 3 -2.67 -28.12 -16.56
N ASP A 4 -2.89 -29.39 -16.92
CA ASP A 4 -1.91 -30.23 -17.62
C ASP A 4 -1.61 -29.77 -19.05
N VAL A 5 -2.55 -29.08 -19.70
CA VAL A 5 -2.42 -28.68 -21.10
C VAL A 5 -1.55 -27.43 -21.22
N VAL A 6 -1.83 -26.41 -20.40
CA VAL A 6 -1.06 -25.16 -20.40
C VAL A 6 0.37 -25.42 -19.94
N ASP A 7 0.55 -26.20 -18.89
CA ASP A 7 1.88 -26.47 -18.35
C ASP A 7 2.73 -27.26 -19.38
N LYS A 8 2.14 -28.19 -20.14
CA LYS A 8 2.82 -28.88 -21.26
C LYS A 8 3.15 -27.96 -22.43
N VAL A 9 2.30 -26.99 -22.75
CA VAL A 9 2.60 -25.98 -23.80
C VAL A 9 3.76 -25.10 -23.37
N LEU A 10 3.76 -24.62 -22.13
CA LEU A 10 4.86 -23.82 -21.58
C LEU A 10 6.18 -24.60 -21.51
N GLU A 11 6.11 -25.89 -21.15
CA GLU A 11 7.28 -26.77 -21.14
C GLU A 11 7.90 -26.92 -22.55
N ARG A 12 7.06 -27.08 -23.58
CA ARG A 12 7.50 -27.18 -25.00
C ARG A 12 7.96 -25.84 -25.58
N ALA A 13 7.34 -24.73 -25.18
CA ALA A 13 7.62 -23.38 -25.69
C ALA A 13 8.95 -22.78 -25.17
N GLY A 14 9.64 -23.47 -24.27
CA GLY A 14 10.94 -23.08 -23.74
C GLY A 14 10.86 -22.76 -22.25
N ARG A 15 11.65 -23.51 -21.47
CA ARG A 15 11.90 -23.29 -20.03
C ARG A 15 12.44 -21.88 -19.81
N TRP A 16 11.80 -21.07 -18.97
CA TRP A 16 12.32 -19.79 -18.45
C TRP A 16 13.09 -18.95 -19.50
N GLY A 17 12.49 -18.76 -20.67
CA GLY A 17 13.13 -18.04 -21.77
C GLY A 17 13.06 -16.51 -21.61
N LYS A 18 13.56 -15.80 -22.63
CA LYS A 18 13.62 -14.32 -22.64
C LYS A 18 12.22 -13.71 -22.48
N PHE A 19 11.21 -14.33 -23.09
CA PHE A 19 9.81 -13.91 -22.97
C PHE A 19 9.34 -13.93 -21.51
N GLN A 20 9.50 -15.06 -20.83
CA GLN A 20 9.06 -15.24 -19.46
C GLN A 20 9.81 -14.29 -18.51
N LEU A 21 11.12 -14.10 -18.72
CA LEU A 21 11.91 -13.16 -17.95
C LEU A 21 11.40 -11.71 -18.12
N ARG A 22 11.15 -11.26 -19.35
CA ARG A 22 10.61 -9.91 -19.62
C ARG A 22 9.27 -9.70 -18.90
N VAL A 23 8.33 -10.64 -19.07
CA VAL A 23 7.02 -10.54 -18.43
C VAL A 23 7.16 -10.57 -16.91
N PHE A 24 7.97 -11.47 -16.38
CA PHE A 24 8.19 -11.58 -14.94
C PHE A 24 8.80 -10.31 -14.34
N VAL A 25 9.77 -9.68 -15.01
CA VAL A 25 10.31 -8.37 -14.58
C VAL A 25 9.24 -7.28 -14.58
N CYS A 26 8.35 -7.24 -15.59
CA CYS A 26 7.24 -6.29 -15.59
C CYS A 26 6.27 -6.53 -14.42
N LEU A 27 6.01 -7.79 -14.09
CA LEU A 27 5.15 -8.16 -12.95
C LEU A 27 5.82 -7.82 -11.60
N LEU A 28 7.12 -8.04 -11.45
CA LEU A 28 7.88 -7.60 -10.29
C LEU A 28 7.79 -6.08 -10.13
N LEU A 29 7.93 -5.33 -11.23
CA LEU A 29 7.78 -3.88 -11.20
C LEU A 29 6.36 -3.45 -10.81
N ALA A 30 5.31 -4.12 -11.32
CA ALA A 30 3.93 -3.88 -10.90
C ALA A 30 3.73 -4.13 -9.39
N THR A 31 4.30 -5.23 -8.88
CA THR A 31 4.28 -5.55 -7.45
C THR A 31 5.02 -4.51 -6.61
N LEU A 32 6.16 -4.00 -7.08
CA LEU A 32 6.88 -2.91 -6.43
C LEU A 32 5.98 -1.67 -6.29
N PHE A 33 5.29 -1.27 -7.36
CA PHE A 33 4.37 -0.14 -7.31
C PHE A 33 3.18 -0.36 -6.39
N SER A 34 2.64 -1.58 -6.32
CA SER A 34 1.54 -1.89 -5.42
C SER A 34 1.90 -1.68 -3.94
N SER A 35 3.17 -1.86 -3.57
CA SER A 35 3.63 -1.65 -2.19
C SER A 35 3.54 -0.18 -1.73
N PHE A 36 3.42 0.77 -2.67
CA PHE A 36 3.35 2.20 -2.35
C PHE A 36 2.06 2.59 -1.63
N SER A 37 1.03 1.73 -1.64
CA SER A 37 -0.15 1.89 -0.79
C SER A 37 0.20 1.97 0.69
N LEU A 38 1.31 1.35 1.12
CA LEU A 38 1.83 1.42 2.50
C LEU A 38 2.33 2.82 2.90
N SER A 39 2.34 3.79 1.99
CA SER A 39 2.66 5.20 2.27
C SER A 39 1.81 5.80 3.38
N TYR A 40 0.58 5.30 3.60
CA TYR A 40 -0.30 5.78 4.68
C TYR A 40 0.31 5.68 6.08
N ILE A 41 1.17 4.67 6.29
CA ILE A 41 1.87 4.45 7.56
C ILE A 41 2.75 5.64 7.94
N PHE A 42 3.31 6.31 6.93
CA PHE A 42 4.16 7.48 7.11
C PHE A 42 3.36 8.79 7.07
N THR A 43 2.35 8.89 6.19
CA THR A 43 1.52 10.11 6.11
C THR A 43 0.63 10.30 7.34
N ALA A 44 0.07 9.23 7.89
CA ALA A 44 -0.82 9.21 9.05
C ALA A 44 -0.11 8.85 10.37
N ARG A 45 1.22 8.96 10.40
CA ARG A 45 2.02 8.74 11.60
C ARG A 45 1.65 9.76 12.69
N ASP A 46 1.44 9.26 13.91
CA ASP A 46 1.33 10.11 15.10
C ASP A 46 2.71 10.70 15.43
N ILE A 47 2.83 12.01 15.28
CA ILE A 47 4.05 12.77 15.58
C ILE A 47 3.97 13.36 16.99
N LYS A 48 5.11 13.45 17.67
CA LYS A 48 5.18 14.09 18.98
C LYS A 48 5.17 15.61 18.83
N TYR A 49 4.23 16.25 19.51
CA TYR A 49 4.08 17.70 19.57
C TYR A 49 3.66 18.13 20.96
N ARG A 50 3.90 19.40 21.26
CA ARG A 50 3.50 20.05 22.50
C ARG A 50 2.93 21.43 22.22
N CYS A 51 2.31 22.02 23.23
CA CYS A 51 1.88 23.41 23.18
C CYS A 51 3.04 24.37 22.95
N TYR A 52 2.81 25.38 22.10
CA TYR A 52 3.64 26.57 22.00
C TYR A 52 3.42 27.48 23.20
N ILE A 53 4.51 28.06 23.72
CA ILE A 53 4.49 28.89 24.92
C ILE A 53 4.92 30.30 24.52
N PRO A 54 3.95 31.19 24.20
CA PRO A 54 4.26 32.53 23.70
C PRO A 54 5.07 33.38 24.70
N GLU A 55 5.01 33.04 25.99
CA GLU A 55 5.72 33.73 27.07
C GLU A 55 7.24 33.47 27.05
N CYS A 56 7.69 32.37 26.42
CA CYS A 56 9.08 31.91 26.49
C CYS A 56 9.70 31.63 25.11
N GLU A 57 8.87 31.63 24.06
CA GLU A 57 9.25 31.23 22.72
C GLU A 57 9.00 32.35 21.71
N LYS A 58 9.87 32.44 20.70
CA LYS A 58 9.77 33.49 19.66
C LYS A 58 8.92 33.07 18.47
N SER A 59 8.97 31.79 18.10
CA SER A 59 8.28 31.22 16.95
C SER A 59 8.05 29.72 17.15
N PRO A 60 6.89 29.17 16.76
CA PRO A 60 6.63 27.73 16.83
C PRO A 60 7.62 26.86 16.03
N TRP A 61 8.24 27.43 14.99
CA TRP A 61 9.07 26.70 14.02
C TRP A 61 10.55 26.57 14.41
N ASP A 62 11.05 27.50 15.22
CA ASP A 62 12.45 27.54 15.68
C ASP A 62 12.61 27.06 17.12
N SER A 63 11.51 26.69 17.76
CA SER A 63 11.48 26.29 19.17
C SER A 63 11.93 24.85 19.36
N SER A 64 12.75 24.60 20.39
CA SER A 64 13.21 23.25 20.76
C SER A 64 12.07 22.46 21.40
N TYR A 65 11.88 21.19 21.04
CA TYR A 65 10.75 20.40 21.54
C TYR A 65 10.75 20.15 23.06
N ASN A 66 11.91 19.97 23.70
CA ASN A 66 11.97 19.66 25.13
C ASN A 66 13.07 20.47 25.84
N PRO A 67 12.85 21.77 26.10
CA PRO A 67 13.74 22.58 26.92
C PRO A 67 13.53 22.30 28.41
N ASP A 68 14.57 22.51 29.23
CA ASP A 68 14.56 22.19 30.66
C ASP A 68 13.46 22.91 31.45
N TRP A 69 13.09 24.11 31.02
CA TRP A 69 12.04 24.94 31.64
C TRP A 69 10.61 24.48 31.31
N LEU A 70 10.41 23.57 30.35
CA LEU A 70 9.08 23.18 29.85
C LEU A 70 8.17 22.56 30.92
N GLN A 71 8.75 21.85 31.89
CA GLN A 71 8.03 21.18 32.98
C GLN A 71 7.24 22.14 33.87
N GLU A 72 7.60 23.42 33.86
CA GLU A 72 6.93 24.44 34.66
C GLU A 72 5.67 24.98 33.98
N PHE A 73 5.54 24.82 32.66
CA PHE A 73 4.49 25.43 31.83
C PHE A 73 3.52 24.42 31.22
N VAL A 74 3.92 23.16 31.08
CA VAL A 74 3.11 22.08 30.50
C VAL A 74 3.08 20.90 31.47
N PRO A 75 1.91 20.29 31.74
CA PRO A 75 1.83 19.07 32.54
C PRO A 75 2.54 17.92 31.83
N PHE A 76 3.33 17.12 32.54
CA PHE A 76 4.01 15.94 31.99
C PHE A 76 3.24 14.66 32.31
N GLN A 77 3.11 13.78 31.32
CA GLN A 77 2.60 12.41 31.45
C GLN A 77 3.71 11.46 31.00
N ASP A 78 4.12 10.53 31.86
CA ASP A 78 5.13 9.50 31.58
C ASP A 78 6.43 10.04 30.95
N LYS A 79 6.97 11.14 31.51
CA LYS A 79 8.17 11.85 31.03
C LYS A 79 8.03 12.51 29.64
N SER A 80 6.81 12.67 29.14
CA SER A 80 6.51 13.43 27.93
C SER A 80 5.59 14.62 28.25
N PRO A 81 5.78 15.78 27.59
CA PRO A 81 4.87 16.91 27.77
C PRO A 81 3.47 16.54 27.27
N SER A 82 2.44 17.01 27.97
CA SER A 82 1.07 16.90 27.51
C SER A 82 0.92 17.59 26.15
N ARG A 83 0.19 16.92 25.26
CA ARG A 83 0.12 17.32 23.85
C ARG A 83 -0.63 18.63 23.64
N CYS A 84 -1.69 18.85 24.43
CA CYS A 84 -2.68 19.89 24.17
C CYS A 84 -3.10 20.74 25.37
N LEU A 85 -2.50 20.47 26.53
CA LEU A 85 -2.78 21.22 27.74
C LEU A 85 -1.51 21.98 28.13
N ARG A 86 -1.68 23.25 28.49
CA ARG A 86 -0.66 24.04 29.18
C ARG A 86 -1.24 24.63 30.46
N TYR A 87 -0.39 25.02 31.40
CA TYR A 87 -0.84 25.76 32.57
C TYR A 87 -1.27 27.18 32.18
N GLY A 88 -2.33 27.68 32.80
CA GLY A 88 -2.84 29.02 32.56
C GLY A 88 -1.86 30.09 33.02
N SER A 89 -1.92 31.29 32.41
CA SER A 89 -1.14 32.45 32.86
C SER A 89 -2.05 33.51 33.49
N ALA A 90 -1.59 34.10 34.59
CA ALA A 90 -2.25 35.22 35.26
C ALA A 90 -2.22 36.51 34.43
N ASN A 91 -1.27 36.64 33.49
CA ASN A 91 -1.12 37.82 32.64
C ASN A 91 -1.71 37.54 31.25
N THR A 92 -3.02 37.66 31.10
CA THR A 92 -3.72 37.53 29.80
C THR A 92 -3.41 38.66 28.82
N SER A 93 -2.70 39.71 29.25
CA SER A 93 -2.39 40.94 28.50
C SER A 93 -0.90 41.16 28.20
N ILE A 94 -0.09 40.10 28.08
CA ILE A 94 1.29 40.26 27.58
C ILE A 94 1.25 40.31 26.06
N SER A 95 1.29 41.56 25.58
CA SER A 95 1.71 41.97 24.25
C SER A 95 2.83 41.07 23.70
N ARG A 96 2.77 40.80 22.39
CA ARG A 96 3.77 40.10 21.55
C ARG A 96 5.14 40.82 21.48
N LEU A 97 5.64 41.32 22.61
CA LEU A 97 6.93 41.97 22.72
C LEU A 97 7.86 40.98 23.41
N GLY A 98 8.83 40.49 22.64
CA GLY A 98 9.82 39.50 23.05
C GLY A 98 10.67 39.94 24.24
N SER A 99 10.12 39.76 25.44
CA SER A 99 10.89 39.66 26.66
C SER A 99 11.61 38.32 26.63
N SER A 100 12.94 38.35 26.54
CA SER A 100 13.83 37.18 26.58
C SER A 100 13.85 36.47 27.94
N THR A 101 13.03 36.90 28.90
CA THR A 101 12.95 36.34 30.25
C THR A 101 11.58 35.75 30.50
N CYS A 102 11.54 34.43 30.43
CA CYS A 102 10.42 33.56 30.79
C CYS A 102 10.17 33.67 32.31
N SER A 103 9.19 34.48 32.73
CA SER A 103 8.91 34.68 34.16
C SER A 103 8.01 33.57 34.70
N LYS A 104 8.49 32.89 35.73
CA LYS A 104 7.82 31.74 36.38
C LYS A 104 6.63 32.15 37.25
N GLU A 105 6.59 33.41 37.67
CA GLU A 105 5.66 33.92 38.68
C GLU A 105 4.24 34.12 38.14
N SER A 106 4.07 34.16 36.82
CA SER A 106 2.77 34.38 36.17
C SER A 106 2.03 33.10 35.80
N ILE A 107 2.45 31.91 36.29
CA ILE A 107 1.86 30.61 35.90
C ILE A 107 0.93 30.08 37.01
N LEU A 108 -0.31 29.76 36.63
CA LEU A 108 -1.31 29.14 37.49
C LEU A 108 -1.33 27.63 37.26
N LYS A 109 -0.54 26.86 38.02
CA LYS A 109 -0.48 25.39 37.90
C LYS A 109 -1.81 24.67 38.16
N ASN A 110 -2.73 25.32 38.90
CA ASN A 110 -4.05 24.78 39.21
C ASN A 110 -5.06 24.94 38.07
N VAL A 111 -4.71 25.68 37.02
CA VAL A 111 -5.58 25.92 35.86
C VAL A 111 -4.89 25.39 34.62
N THR A 112 -5.56 24.52 33.88
CA THR A 112 -5.09 24.02 32.57
C THR A 112 -5.92 24.62 31.46
N VAL A 113 -5.26 25.08 30.39
CA VAL A 113 -5.88 25.66 29.20
C VAL A 113 -5.46 24.90 27.96
N THR A 114 -6.33 24.88 26.95
CA THR A 114 -6.05 24.31 25.63
C THR A 114 -5.16 25.24 24.81
N CYS A 115 -4.37 24.65 23.91
CA CYS A 115 -3.40 25.37 23.08
C CYS A 115 -3.86 25.42 21.62
N ASP A 116 -3.67 26.56 20.97
CA ASP A 116 -3.98 26.74 19.54
C ASP A 116 -2.75 26.54 18.64
N GLU A 117 -1.56 26.85 19.17
CA GLU A 117 -0.27 26.73 18.49
C GLU A 117 0.60 25.64 19.12
N PHE A 118 1.42 24.98 18.30
CA PHE A 118 2.14 23.77 18.69
C PHE A 118 3.57 23.75 18.14
N VAL A 119 4.47 23.15 18.92
CA VAL A 119 5.87 22.88 18.56
C VAL A 119 6.03 21.38 18.33
N TYR A 120 6.56 21.00 17.18
CA TYR A 120 6.73 19.62 16.75
C TYR A 120 8.16 19.13 16.99
N GLN A 121 8.31 17.87 17.42
CA GLN A 121 9.64 17.28 17.66
C GLN A 121 10.47 17.16 16.37
N LYS A 122 9.80 16.83 15.27
CA LYS A 122 10.41 16.68 13.95
C LYS A 122 9.82 17.73 13.02
N LYS A 123 10.65 18.19 12.08
CA LYS A 123 10.24 19.14 11.03
C LYS A 123 9.50 18.48 9.85
N GLU A 124 9.05 17.24 10.03
CA GLU A 124 8.27 16.51 9.02
C GLU A 124 6.83 17.01 8.99
N ILE A 125 6.34 17.35 7.80
CA ILE A 125 4.96 17.77 7.56
C ILE A 125 4.16 16.53 7.21
N THR A 126 3.23 16.15 8.09
CA THR A 126 2.29 15.03 7.92
C THR A 126 0.85 15.54 7.86
N ILE A 127 -0.13 14.64 7.71
CA ILE A 127 -1.55 15.02 7.72
C ILE A 127 -2.00 15.63 9.06
N VAL A 128 -1.25 15.37 10.14
CA VAL A 128 -1.45 15.98 11.46
C VAL A 128 -1.31 17.50 11.38
N HIS A 129 -0.30 17.97 10.63
CA HIS A 129 -0.06 19.39 10.42
C HIS A 129 -1.13 20.01 9.50
N ASP A 130 -1.32 19.43 8.32
CA ASP A 130 -2.15 20.03 7.26
C ASP A 130 -3.65 20.05 7.59
N PHE A 131 -4.15 19.03 8.30
CA PHE A 131 -5.57 18.93 8.64
C PHE A 131 -5.86 19.22 10.12
N ASN A 132 -4.89 19.81 10.84
CA ASN A 132 -5.02 20.17 12.25
C ASN A 132 -5.51 19.01 13.13
N ILE A 133 -5.01 17.79 12.89
CA ILE A 133 -5.42 16.58 13.62
C ILE A 133 -4.64 16.51 14.93
N ARG A 134 -5.07 17.32 15.90
CA ARG A 134 -4.41 17.48 17.19
C ARG A 134 -5.32 17.03 18.33
N CYS A 135 -4.73 16.67 19.47
CA CYS A 135 -5.44 16.34 20.70
C CYS A 135 -6.29 15.07 20.65
N SER A 136 -6.71 14.59 21.82
CA SER A 136 -7.48 13.34 21.99
C SER A 136 -8.79 13.34 21.19
N GLU A 137 -9.41 14.49 21.01
CA GLU A 137 -10.68 14.65 20.30
C GLU A 137 -10.60 14.31 18.80
N ASN A 138 -9.44 14.48 18.18
CA ASN A 138 -9.26 14.24 16.73
C ASN A 138 -8.24 13.15 16.41
N LEU A 139 -7.45 12.68 17.38
CA LEU A 139 -6.41 11.66 17.19
C LEU A 139 -6.94 10.36 16.56
N TRP A 140 -8.19 9.98 16.84
CA TRP A 140 -8.86 8.81 16.23
C TRP A 140 -8.90 8.86 14.69
N LYS A 141 -8.85 10.05 14.09
CA LYS A 141 -8.80 10.24 12.63
C LYS A 141 -7.56 9.57 12.01
N LEU A 142 -6.42 9.57 12.70
CA LEU A 142 -5.22 8.88 12.20
C LEU A 142 -5.44 7.36 12.12
N THR A 143 -6.08 6.79 13.14
CA THR A 143 -6.40 5.35 13.18
C THR A 143 -7.38 4.95 12.07
N ILE A 144 -8.37 5.80 11.79
CA ILE A 144 -9.34 5.55 10.72
C ILE A 144 -8.69 5.44 9.35
N ILE A 145 -7.65 6.22 9.06
CA ILE A 145 -6.91 6.08 7.79
C ILE A 145 -6.42 4.65 7.63
N GLY A 146 -5.75 4.08 8.64
CA GLY A 146 -5.31 2.68 8.59
C GLY A 146 -6.47 1.69 8.46
N THR A 147 -7.60 1.93 9.13
CA THR A 147 -8.81 1.11 8.96
C THR A 147 -9.36 1.18 7.53
N LEU A 148 -9.41 2.37 6.94
CA LEU A 148 -9.85 2.57 5.56
C LEU A 148 -8.91 1.90 4.56
N SER A 149 -7.59 2.00 4.77
CA SER A 149 -6.60 1.32 3.95
C SER A 149 -6.84 -0.19 3.90
N VAL A 150 -6.99 -0.84 5.08
CA VAL A 150 -7.27 -2.28 5.19
C VAL A 150 -8.65 -2.64 4.62
N THR A 151 -9.65 -1.80 4.84
CA THR A 151 -11.00 -2.04 4.30
C THR A 151 -11.01 -1.95 2.77
N GLY A 152 -10.25 -1.02 2.19
CA GLY A 152 -10.08 -0.91 0.74
C GLY A 152 -9.45 -2.17 0.14
N GLU A 153 -8.39 -2.69 0.76
CA GLU A 153 -7.78 -3.96 0.35
C GLU A 153 -8.75 -5.15 0.43
N LEU A 154 -9.61 -5.19 1.46
CA LEU A 154 -10.64 -6.23 1.56
C LEU A 154 -11.66 -6.15 0.42
N VAL A 155 -12.11 -4.93 0.08
CA VAL A 155 -13.03 -4.69 -1.05
C VAL A 155 -12.40 -5.11 -2.38
N CYS A 156 -11.08 -4.96 -2.52
CA CYS A 156 -10.34 -5.37 -3.71
C CYS A 156 -10.55 -6.85 -4.05
N LEU A 157 -10.70 -7.74 -3.06
CA LEU A 157 -10.80 -9.19 -3.30
C LEU A 157 -12.05 -9.54 -4.11
N SER A 158 -13.19 -8.96 -3.72
CA SER A 158 -14.47 -9.15 -4.41
C SER A 158 -14.41 -8.59 -5.83
N TYR A 159 -13.80 -7.40 -5.99
CA TYR A 159 -13.68 -6.74 -7.29
C TYR A 159 -12.71 -7.47 -8.24
N THR A 160 -11.57 -7.91 -7.71
CA THR A 160 -10.51 -8.61 -8.45
C THR A 160 -11.03 -9.89 -9.10
N GLY A 161 -11.76 -10.73 -8.36
CA GLY A 161 -12.32 -11.96 -8.92
C GLY A 161 -13.29 -11.69 -10.08
N PHE A 162 -14.25 -10.79 -9.85
CA PHE A 162 -15.27 -10.45 -10.85
C PHE A 162 -14.66 -9.88 -12.13
N VAL A 163 -13.76 -8.89 -12.01
CA VAL A 163 -13.16 -8.22 -13.17
C VAL A 163 -12.15 -9.12 -13.89
N SER A 164 -11.32 -9.87 -13.16
CA SER A 164 -10.32 -10.78 -13.72
C SER A 164 -10.96 -11.86 -14.60
N ASP A 165 -12.11 -12.40 -14.20
CA ASP A 165 -12.77 -13.48 -14.92
C ASP A 165 -13.56 -12.99 -16.15
N ILE A 166 -14.07 -11.75 -16.11
CA ILE A 166 -14.82 -11.15 -17.22
C ILE A 166 -13.88 -10.53 -18.25
N TYR A 167 -12.95 -9.67 -17.82
CA TYR A 167 -12.15 -8.80 -18.69
C TYR A 167 -10.71 -9.28 -18.90
N GLY A 168 -10.27 -10.29 -18.14
CA GLY A 168 -8.91 -10.80 -18.20
C GLY A 168 -7.98 -10.19 -17.14
N ARG A 169 -6.84 -10.84 -16.97
CA ARG A 169 -5.90 -10.58 -15.86
C ARG A 169 -4.98 -9.42 -16.20
N LYS A 170 -4.54 -9.34 -17.46
CA LYS A 170 -3.76 -8.18 -17.97
C LYS A 170 -4.57 -6.90 -17.89
N THR A 171 -5.84 -6.94 -18.31
CA THR A 171 -6.73 -5.77 -18.26
C THR A 171 -6.89 -5.27 -16.84
N LEU A 172 -7.18 -6.18 -15.89
CA LEU A 172 -7.27 -5.84 -14.47
C LEU A 172 -5.96 -5.22 -13.95
N LEU A 173 -4.81 -5.81 -14.26
CA LEU A 173 -3.51 -5.32 -13.82
C LEU A 173 -3.27 -3.87 -14.26
N ILE A 174 -3.47 -3.57 -15.54
CA ILE A 174 -3.19 -2.25 -16.12
C ILE A 174 -4.19 -1.22 -15.60
N LEU A 175 -5.49 -1.55 -15.58
CA LEU A 175 -6.52 -0.64 -15.09
C LEU A 175 -6.34 -0.31 -13.60
N SER A 176 -6.12 -1.33 -12.77
CA SER A 176 -5.91 -1.12 -11.33
C SER A 176 -4.67 -0.29 -11.04
N MET A 177 -3.57 -0.54 -11.74
CA MET A 177 -2.32 0.20 -11.56
C MET A 177 -2.45 1.65 -12.01
N LEU A 178 -3.12 1.92 -13.14
CA LEU A 178 -3.41 3.28 -13.60
C LEU A 178 -4.34 4.02 -12.64
N LEU A 179 -5.41 3.38 -12.18
CA LEU A 179 -6.35 3.99 -11.24
C LEU A 179 -5.70 4.28 -9.89
N SER A 180 -4.92 3.35 -9.32
CA SER A 180 -4.14 3.59 -8.11
C SER A 180 -3.13 4.72 -8.31
N THR A 181 -2.45 4.77 -9.46
CA THR A 181 -1.53 5.87 -9.81
C THR A 181 -2.24 7.23 -9.79
N MET A 182 -3.38 7.34 -10.47
CA MET A 182 -4.15 8.57 -10.54
C MET A 182 -4.71 8.98 -9.17
N VAL A 183 -5.30 8.04 -8.44
CA VAL A 183 -5.89 8.30 -7.12
C VAL A 183 -4.82 8.66 -6.10
N GLY A 184 -3.66 7.99 -6.08
CA GLY A 184 -2.55 8.32 -5.19
C GLY A 184 -1.95 9.71 -5.47
N LEU A 185 -1.91 10.14 -6.73
CA LEU A 185 -1.54 11.51 -7.08
C LEU A 185 -2.61 12.51 -6.62
N LEU A 186 -3.90 12.23 -6.85
CA LEU A 186 -5.00 13.08 -6.37
C LEU A 186 -5.00 13.19 -4.83
N ARG A 187 -4.66 12.11 -4.11
CA ARG A 187 -4.48 12.09 -2.66
C ARG A 187 -3.46 13.14 -2.20
N SER A 188 -2.37 13.33 -2.95
CA SER A 188 -1.34 14.35 -2.66
C SER A 188 -1.86 15.81 -2.76
N PHE A 189 -2.92 16.03 -3.55
CA PHE A 189 -3.57 17.33 -3.73
C PHE A 189 -4.82 17.51 -2.85
N SER A 190 -5.11 16.57 -1.96
CA SER A 190 -6.30 16.65 -1.12
C SER A 190 -6.33 17.94 -0.26
N PRO A 191 -7.41 18.72 -0.31
CA PRO A 191 -7.51 19.99 0.43
C PRO A 191 -7.98 19.80 1.88
N ASN A 192 -8.62 18.68 2.20
CA ASN A 192 -9.14 18.37 3.52
C ASN A 192 -9.02 16.88 3.86
N TYR A 193 -9.21 16.57 5.14
CA TYR A 193 -9.10 15.20 5.68
C TYR A 193 -10.05 14.21 5.00
N TYR A 194 -11.30 14.59 4.71
CA TYR A 194 -12.28 13.68 4.12
C TYR A 194 -11.90 13.28 2.70
N ALA A 195 -11.45 14.24 1.88
CA ALA A 195 -10.92 13.96 0.54
C ALA A 195 -9.70 13.03 0.61
N TYR A 196 -8.78 13.29 1.54
CA TYR A 196 -7.63 12.41 1.79
C TYR A 196 -8.09 10.97 2.12
N ALA A 197 -9.03 10.83 3.04
CA ALA A 197 -9.56 9.53 3.50
C ALA A 197 -10.27 8.74 2.38
N ILE A 198 -11.04 9.42 1.52
CA ILE A 198 -11.69 8.79 0.37
C ILE A 198 -10.65 8.31 -0.64
N PHE A 199 -9.65 9.15 -0.96
CA PHE A 199 -8.60 8.76 -1.89
C PHE A 199 -7.70 7.65 -1.33
N GLU A 200 -7.46 7.63 -0.02
CA GLU A 200 -6.77 6.51 0.65
C GLU A 200 -7.51 5.19 0.40
N PHE A 201 -8.80 5.14 0.70
CA PHE A 201 -9.62 3.94 0.52
C PHE A 201 -9.62 3.47 -0.94
N LEU A 202 -9.78 4.40 -1.88
CA LEU A 202 -9.80 4.07 -3.31
C LEU A 202 -8.43 3.57 -3.79
N ASP A 203 -7.35 4.22 -3.35
CA ASP A 203 -5.98 3.85 -3.71
C ASP A 203 -5.65 2.43 -3.24
N THR A 204 -5.94 2.10 -1.98
CA THR A 204 -5.68 0.75 -1.46
C THR A 204 -6.57 -0.30 -2.10
N ALA A 205 -7.82 0.03 -2.43
CA ALA A 205 -8.71 -0.85 -3.18
C ALA A 205 -8.17 -1.17 -4.59
N PHE A 206 -7.63 -0.18 -5.31
CA PHE A 206 -7.05 -0.43 -6.63
C PHE A 206 -5.67 -1.10 -6.54
N SER A 207 -4.79 -0.65 -5.65
CA SER A 207 -3.46 -1.22 -5.48
C SER A 207 -3.49 -2.71 -5.08
N GLY A 208 -4.43 -3.09 -4.21
CA GLY A 208 -4.65 -4.50 -3.86
C GLY A 208 -4.99 -5.38 -5.07
N CYS A 209 -5.79 -4.85 -6.00
CA CYS A 209 -6.10 -5.55 -7.26
C CYS A 209 -4.85 -5.73 -8.12
N THR A 210 -3.95 -4.73 -8.14
CA THR A 210 -2.69 -4.80 -8.90
C THR A 210 -1.80 -5.94 -8.39
N TYR A 211 -1.62 -6.05 -7.07
CA TYR A 211 -0.85 -7.15 -6.48
C TYR A 211 -1.46 -8.52 -6.81
N GLY A 212 -2.77 -8.67 -6.63
CA GLY A 212 -3.48 -9.92 -6.90
C GLY A 212 -3.39 -10.33 -8.38
N ALA A 213 -3.62 -9.39 -9.30
CA ALA A 213 -3.51 -9.65 -10.73
C ALA A 213 -2.07 -10.00 -11.15
N ALA A 214 -1.07 -9.30 -10.61
CA ALA A 214 0.34 -9.57 -10.90
C ALA A 214 0.76 -10.96 -10.41
N PHE A 215 0.34 -11.33 -9.19
CA PHE A 215 0.60 -12.64 -8.61
C PHE A 215 -0.01 -13.77 -9.45
N VAL A 216 -1.31 -13.67 -9.79
CA VAL A 216 -1.98 -14.68 -10.60
C VAL A 216 -1.31 -14.80 -11.97
N LEU A 217 -1.07 -13.68 -12.66
CA LEU A 217 -0.42 -13.72 -13.97
C LEU A 217 0.98 -14.34 -13.90
N ALA A 218 1.75 -14.04 -12.85
CA ALA A 218 3.07 -14.65 -12.64
C ALA A 218 2.96 -16.17 -12.45
N MET A 219 2.03 -16.65 -11.62
CA MET A 219 1.83 -18.08 -11.38
C MET A 219 1.31 -18.83 -12.61
N GLU A 220 0.55 -18.16 -13.49
CA GLU A 220 0.06 -18.73 -14.74
C GLU A 220 1.15 -18.77 -15.82
N MET A 221 2.11 -17.84 -15.81
CA MET A 221 3.24 -17.81 -16.75
C MET A 221 4.40 -18.71 -16.32
N LEU A 222 4.53 -18.96 -15.01
CA LEU A 222 5.56 -19.83 -14.46
C LEU A 222 5.14 -21.31 -14.48
N GLU A 223 6.07 -22.15 -14.88
CA GLU A 223 5.97 -23.60 -14.73
C GLU A 223 5.83 -23.97 -13.25
N SER A 224 5.05 -25.03 -12.96
CA SER A 224 4.77 -25.53 -11.60
C SER A 224 6.02 -25.60 -10.70
N LYS A 225 7.16 -26.09 -11.23
CA LYS A 225 8.43 -26.20 -10.49
C LYS A 225 9.01 -24.85 -10.02
N HIS A 226 8.76 -23.77 -10.75
CA HIS A 226 9.32 -22.44 -10.49
C HIS A 226 8.34 -21.51 -9.77
N ARG A 227 7.08 -21.92 -9.57
CA ARG A 227 6.05 -21.09 -8.91
C ARG A 227 6.46 -20.66 -7.51
N THR A 228 7.07 -21.56 -6.71
CA THR A 228 7.55 -21.22 -5.36
C THR A 228 8.62 -20.13 -5.38
N LEU A 229 9.59 -20.22 -6.29
CA LEU A 229 10.63 -19.20 -6.45
C LEU A 229 10.04 -17.87 -6.93
N GLY A 230 9.08 -17.93 -7.87
CA GLY A 230 8.38 -16.75 -8.34
C GLY A 230 7.60 -16.03 -7.24
N ASN A 231 6.90 -16.79 -6.39
CA ASN A 231 6.19 -16.25 -5.24
C ASN A 231 7.15 -15.58 -4.24
N PHE A 232 8.27 -16.24 -3.95
CA PHE A 232 9.31 -15.69 -3.09
C PHE A 232 9.85 -14.37 -3.66
N ALA A 233 10.17 -14.31 -4.95
CA ALA A 233 10.65 -13.09 -5.59
C ALA A 233 9.62 -11.94 -5.54
N LEU A 234 8.33 -12.23 -5.79
CA LEU A 234 7.26 -11.23 -5.65
C LEU A 234 7.17 -10.69 -4.23
N SER A 235 7.24 -11.58 -3.23
CA SER A 235 7.22 -11.19 -1.81
C SER A 235 8.44 -10.33 -1.44
N CYS A 236 9.63 -10.69 -1.90
CA CYS A 236 10.85 -9.90 -1.68
C CYS A 236 10.74 -8.52 -2.33
N ILE A 237 10.20 -8.42 -3.56
CA ILE A 237 10.04 -7.14 -4.25
C ILE A 237 8.96 -6.27 -3.59
N TYR A 238 7.88 -6.87 -3.08
CA TYR A 238 6.89 -6.14 -2.30
C TYR A 238 7.51 -5.55 -1.02
N ALA A 239 8.30 -6.34 -0.29
CA ALA A 239 9.03 -5.87 0.89
C ALA A 239 10.10 -4.82 0.55
N PHE A 240 10.80 -4.98 -0.57
CA PHE A 240 11.74 -3.96 -1.04
C PHE A 240 11.03 -2.64 -1.36
N GLY A 241 9.86 -2.71 -1.99
CA GLY A 241 9.04 -1.54 -2.25
C GLY A 241 8.56 -0.84 -0.97
N SER A 242 8.21 -1.58 0.09
CA SER A 242 7.87 -0.96 1.39
C SER A 242 9.07 -0.25 2.04
N VAL A 243 10.29 -0.77 1.87
CA VAL A 243 11.53 -0.08 2.27
C VAL A 243 11.72 1.21 1.45
N LEU A 244 11.45 1.20 0.15
CA LEU A 244 11.51 2.40 -0.70
C LEU A 244 10.53 3.48 -0.24
N VAL A 245 9.33 3.11 0.22
CA VAL A 245 8.37 4.05 0.81
C VAL A 245 8.97 4.70 2.07
N GLY A 246 9.59 3.91 2.95
CA GLY A 246 10.26 4.43 4.15
C GLY A 246 11.44 5.36 3.83
N LEU A 247 12.22 5.03 2.80
CA LEU A 247 13.29 5.91 2.29
C LEU A 247 12.72 7.21 1.71
N ALA A 248 11.64 7.15 0.93
CA ALA A 248 10.97 8.32 0.41
C ALA A 248 10.43 9.23 1.53
N ALA A 249 9.92 8.65 2.61
CA ALA A 249 9.50 9.38 3.80
C ALA A 249 10.68 10.05 4.54
N TRP A 250 11.86 9.42 4.52
CA TRP A 250 13.07 10.01 5.12
C TRP A 250 13.58 11.23 4.34
N PHE A 251 13.61 11.14 3.01
CA PHE A 251 14.13 12.22 2.16
C PHE A 251 13.12 13.35 1.92
N SER A 252 11.82 13.08 2.02
CA SER A 252 10.78 14.05 1.74
C SER A 252 10.24 14.70 3.03
N PRO A 253 10.46 16.01 3.24
CA PRO A 253 9.95 16.71 4.41
C PRO A 253 8.42 16.88 4.40
N SER A 254 7.76 16.67 3.24
CA SER A 254 6.31 16.78 3.10
C SER A 254 5.69 15.50 2.57
N TRP A 255 4.62 15.04 3.23
CA TRP A 255 3.83 13.89 2.78
C TRP A 255 3.29 14.06 1.36
N ARG A 256 2.97 15.30 0.93
CA ARG A 256 2.47 15.59 -0.43
C ARG A 256 3.53 15.35 -1.50
N ILE A 257 4.75 15.82 -1.25
CA ILE A 257 5.89 15.62 -2.18
C ILE A 257 6.22 14.13 -2.25
N MET A 258 6.23 13.44 -1.11
CA MET A 258 6.47 12.00 -1.04
C MET A 258 5.51 11.21 -1.93
N LEU A 259 4.20 11.47 -1.82
CA LEU A 259 3.19 10.81 -2.66
C LEU A 259 3.41 11.11 -4.15
N ARG A 260 3.76 12.35 -4.52
CA ARG A 260 4.07 12.66 -5.92
C ARG A 260 5.27 11.86 -6.44
N ILE A 261 6.35 11.76 -5.66
CA ILE A 261 7.54 10.99 -6.03
C ILE A 261 7.21 9.51 -6.20
N LEU A 262 6.44 8.92 -5.27
CA LEU A 262 6.10 7.50 -5.30
C LEU A 262 5.14 7.15 -6.45
N TYR A 263 4.10 7.95 -6.68
CA TYR A 263 3.05 7.58 -7.64
C TYR A 263 3.35 8.01 -9.07
N THR A 264 4.15 9.06 -9.31
CA THR A 264 4.45 9.53 -10.68
C THR A 264 5.06 8.43 -11.58
N PRO A 265 6.03 7.61 -11.12
CA PRO A 265 6.58 6.54 -11.96
C PRO A 265 5.56 5.42 -12.26
N GLY A 266 4.43 5.37 -11.56
CA GLY A 266 3.35 4.39 -11.81
C GLY A 266 2.74 4.48 -13.21
N PHE A 267 2.89 5.61 -13.93
CA PHE A 267 2.47 5.75 -15.33
C PHE A 267 3.27 4.86 -16.31
N ILE A 268 4.39 4.28 -15.87
CA ILE A 268 5.10 3.23 -16.61
C ILE A 268 4.19 2.02 -16.90
N SER A 269 3.12 1.82 -16.11
CA SER A 269 2.06 0.83 -16.37
C SER A 269 1.49 0.86 -17.79
N ILE A 270 1.46 2.01 -18.47
CA ILE A 270 1.00 2.12 -19.85
C ILE A 270 1.86 1.25 -20.77
N LEU A 271 3.17 1.16 -20.52
CA LEU A 271 4.09 0.33 -21.30
C LEU A 271 3.78 -1.17 -21.16
N PHE A 272 3.11 -1.58 -20.07
CA PHE A 272 2.74 -2.98 -19.85
C PHE A 272 1.66 -3.47 -20.82
N ILE A 273 0.92 -2.56 -21.47
CA ILE A 273 -0.02 -2.89 -22.55
C ILE A 273 0.69 -3.66 -23.66
N TRP A 274 1.95 -3.33 -23.95
CA TRP A 274 2.74 -4.01 -25.00
C TRP A 274 3.64 -5.10 -24.46
N ALA A 275 4.14 -4.97 -23.22
CA ALA A 275 5.12 -5.89 -22.66
C ALA A 275 4.50 -7.21 -22.13
N ILE A 276 3.24 -7.17 -21.68
CA ILE A 276 2.58 -8.28 -20.99
C ILE A 276 1.51 -8.90 -21.90
N PRO A 277 1.52 -10.22 -22.17
CA PRO A 277 0.43 -10.91 -22.84
C PRO A 277 -0.77 -11.11 -21.89
N GLU A 278 -1.95 -11.40 -22.44
CA GLU A 278 -3.04 -11.91 -21.60
C GLU A 278 -2.77 -13.36 -21.17
N SER A 279 -3.34 -13.77 -20.05
CA SER A 279 -3.17 -15.11 -19.51
C SER A 279 -3.64 -16.19 -20.50
N LEU A 280 -2.78 -17.16 -20.80
CA LEU A 280 -3.12 -18.28 -21.67
C LEU A 280 -4.29 -19.12 -21.13
N ARG A 281 -4.38 -19.30 -19.81
CA ARG A 281 -5.48 -20.04 -19.16
C ARG A 281 -6.83 -19.35 -19.35
N TRP A 282 -6.88 -18.05 -19.07
CA TRP A 282 -8.05 -17.22 -19.34
C TRP A 282 -8.48 -17.31 -20.82
N LEU A 283 -7.55 -17.14 -21.76
CA LEU A 283 -7.85 -17.21 -23.20
C LEU A 283 -8.44 -18.58 -23.61
N LEU A 284 -7.91 -19.67 -23.07
CA LEU A 284 -8.44 -21.01 -23.29
C LEU A 284 -9.82 -21.20 -22.64
N SER A 285 -10.05 -20.66 -21.44
CA SER A 285 -11.36 -20.73 -20.77
C SER A 285 -12.46 -19.96 -21.49
N LYS A 286 -12.10 -18.88 -22.21
CA LYS A 286 -13.03 -18.09 -23.05
C LYS A 286 -13.15 -18.63 -24.49
N SER A 287 -12.54 -19.78 -24.79
CA SER A 287 -12.47 -20.36 -26.14
C SER A 287 -11.89 -19.40 -27.20
N ASN A 288 -11.09 -18.41 -26.80
CA ASN A 288 -10.47 -17.43 -27.70
C ASN A 288 -9.17 -18.00 -28.29
N THR A 289 -9.34 -18.95 -29.22
CA THR A 289 -8.23 -19.70 -29.82
C THR A 289 -7.30 -18.84 -30.68
N LYS A 290 -7.80 -17.73 -31.26
CA LYS A 290 -6.98 -16.83 -32.10
C LYS A 290 -5.92 -16.12 -31.27
N GLU A 291 -6.33 -15.47 -30.17
CA GLU A 291 -5.38 -14.75 -29.31
C GLU A 291 -4.48 -15.73 -28.54
N ALA A 292 -5.00 -16.90 -28.13
CA ALA A 292 -4.18 -17.94 -27.52
C ALA A 292 -3.04 -18.41 -28.44
N LYS A 293 -3.32 -18.64 -29.72
CA LYS A 293 -2.30 -19.01 -30.72
C LYS A 293 -1.27 -17.89 -30.91
N LYS A 294 -1.70 -16.63 -30.92
CA LYS A 294 -0.82 -15.47 -31.02
C LYS A 294 0.15 -15.37 -29.84
N VAL A 295 -0.34 -15.54 -28.61
CA VAL A 295 0.51 -15.57 -27.41
C VAL A 295 1.50 -16.71 -27.47
N ILE A 296 1.08 -17.92 -27.85
CA ILE A 296 1.98 -19.08 -27.98
C ILE A 296 3.03 -18.84 -29.07
N SER A 297 2.63 -18.27 -30.22
CA SER A 297 3.55 -17.89 -31.31
C SER A 297 4.60 -16.89 -30.83
N GLN A 298 4.18 -15.90 -30.03
CA GLN A 298 5.09 -14.90 -29.48
C GLN A 298 6.10 -15.53 -28.50
N ILE A 299 5.64 -16.42 -27.61
CA ILE A 299 6.53 -17.17 -26.71
C ILE A 299 7.54 -17.98 -27.52
N ALA A 300 7.07 -18.72 -28.53
CA ALA A 300 7.89 -19.54 -29.41
C ALA A 300 8.97 -18.71 -30.12
N SER A 301 8.56 -17.59 -30.72
CA SER A 301 9.44 -16.68 -31.45
C SER A 301 10.48 -16.03 -30.55
N GLU A 302 10.09 -15.51 -29.39
CA GLU A 302 11.03 -14.83 -28.46
C GLU A 302 11.98 -15.81 -27.77
N ASN A 303 11.58 -17.09 -27.64
CA ASN A 303 12.41 -18.15 -27.07
C ASN A 303 13.20 -18.94 -28.12
N ASN A 304 13.14 -18.56 -29.41
CA ASN A 304 13.78 -19.27 -30.53
C ASN A 304 13.42 -20.77 -30.57
N ARG A 305 12.12 -21.08 -30.41
CA ARG A 305 11.58 -22.44 -30.49
C ARG A 305 10.52 -22.52 -31.57
N GLU A 306 10.57 -23.56 -32.39
CA GLU A 306 9.47 -23.87 -33.30
C GLU A 306 8.43 -24.72 -32.58
N ILE A 307 7.18 -24.25 -32.55
CA ILE A 307 6.06 -25.02 -31.99
C ILE A 307 5.13 -25.37 -33.14
N MET A 308 5.00 -26.67 -33.44
CA MET A 308 4.04 -27.14 -34.43
C MET A 308 2.62 -27.00 -33.88
N PHE A 309 1.82 -26.09 -34.44
CA PHE A 309 0.46 -25.81 -33.97
C PHE A 309 -0.48 -27.02 -34.00
N SER A 310 -0.22 -28.01 -34.86
CA SER A 310 -0.93 -29.29 -34.91
C SER A 310 -0.84 -30.05 -33.57
N SER A 311 0.29 -29.92 -32.86
CA SER A 311 0.51 -30.54 -31.56
C SER A 311 -0.28 -29.86 -30.43
N ILE A 312 -0.67 -28.59 -30.59
CA ILE A 312 -1.47 -27.82 -29.63
C ILE A 312 -2.95 -28.18 -29.74
N SER A 313 -3.46 -28.37 -30.97
CA SER A 313 -4.80 -28.94 -31.19
C SER A 313 -4.91 -30.39 -30.67
N LEU A 314 -3.82 -31.15 -30.72
CA LEU A 314 -3.72 -32.53 -30.19
C LEU A 314 -3.60 -32.60 -28.66
N LEU A 315 -3.12 -31.53 -28.00
CA LEU A 315 -2.98 -31.44 -26.53
C LEU A 315 -4.32 -31.29 -25.79
N GLY A 316 -5.46 -31.53 -26.44
CA GLY A 316 -6.75 -31.58 -25.76
C GLY A 316 -7.34 -30.20 -25.48
N VAL A 317 -6.99 -29.18 -26.26
CA VAL A 317 -7.88 -28.01 -26.43
C VAL A 317 -9.13 -28.51 -27.17
N ARG A 318 -9.99 -29.25 -26.46
CA ARG A 318 -11.34 -29.54 -26.93
C ARG A 318 -12.00 -28.20 -27.11
N THR A 319 -12.17 -27.79 -28.36
CA THR A 319 -12.90 -26.61 -28.83
C THR A 319 -14.41 -26.67 -28.54
N GLY A 320 -14.79 -27.43 -27.50
CA GLY A 320 -16.14 -27.81 -27.14
C GLY A 320 -16.20 -28.35 -25.71
N VAL A 321 -15.46 -27.73 -24.78
CA VAL A 321 -15.96 -27.70 -23.42
C VAL A 321 -17.15 -26.75 -23.51
N ASP A 322 -18.37 -27.27 -23.36
CA ASP A 322 -19.53 -26.42 -23.12
C ASP A 322 -19.09 -25.36 -22.13
N PRO A 323 -19.36 -24.05 -22.36
CA PRO A 323 -19.04 -23.06 -21.35
C PRO A 323 -19.68 -23.61 -20.08
N ALA A 324 -18.86 -24.00 -19.09
CA ALA A 324 -19.39 -24.32 -17.79
C ALA A 324 -20.15 -23.06 -17.44
N GLY A 325 -21.49 -23.14 -17.54
CA GLY A 325 -22.36 -21.97 -17.44
C GLY A 325 -21.92 -21.21 -16.21
N PRO A 326 -21.82 -19.87 -16.26
CA PRO A 326 -21.03 -19.07 -15.34
C PRO A 326 -21.22 -19.63 -13.94
N SER A 327 -20.23 -20.41 -13.47
CA SER A 327 -20.41 -21.17 -12.24
C SER A 327 -20.44 -20.12 -11.17
N GLY A 328 -21.66 -19.75 -10.78
CA GLY A 328 -21.86 -18.57 -9.99
C GLY A 328 -21.13 -18.76 -8.68
N PHE A 329 -20.78 -17.65 -8.03
CA PHE A 329 -20.42 -17.68 -6.62
C PHE A 329 -21.38 -18.57 -5.80
N PHE A 330 -22.67 -18.54 -6.16
CA PHE A 330 -23.73 -19.36 -5.59
C PHE A 330 -23.67 -20.87 -5.94
N ASP A 331 -23.19 -21.25 -7.13
CA ASP A 331 -23.00 -22.67 -7.47
C ASP A 331 -21.81 -23.29 -6.73
N SER A 332 -20.79 -22.48 -6.44
CA SER A 332 -19.67 -22.90 -5.59
C SER A 332 -20.08 -23.13 -4.14
N ILE A 333 -21.00 -22.32 -3.61
CA ILE A 333 -21.58 -22.52 -2.27
C ILE A 333 -22.41 -23.80 -2.20
N ARG A 334 -23.06 -24.18 -3.31
CA ARG A 334 -23.87 -25.40 -3.39
C ARG A 334 -23.02 -26.68 -3.30
N ASN A 335 -21.76 -26.63 -3.72
CA ASN A 335 -20.84 -27.75 -3.62
C ASN A 335 -20.09 -27.76 -2.29
N ARG A 336 -20.46 -28.69 -1.40
CA ARG A 336 -19.88 -28.82 -0.04
C ARG A 336 -18.35 -28.91 -0.05
N THR A 337 -17.74 -29.56 -1.04
CA THR A 337 -16.28 -29.69 -1.11
C THR A 337 -15.59 -28.38 -1.48
N LEU A 338 -16.18 -27.62 -2.43
CA LEU A 338 -15.65 -26.30 -2.81
C LEU A 338 -15.85 -25.28 -1.69
N PHE A 339 -17.02 -25.31 -1.05
CA PHE A 339 -17.32 -24.44 0.09
C PHE A 339 -16.35 -24.64 1.26
N VAL A 340 -16.07 -25.90 1.66
CA VAL A 340 -15.11 -26.19 2.75
C VAL A 340 -13.70 -25.69 2.40
N ARG A 341 -13.25 -25.88 1.15
CA ARG A 341 -11.95 -25.37 0.70
C ARG A 341 -11.90 -23.85 0.72
N MET A 342 -12.97 -23.19 0.26
CA MET A 342 -13.08 -21.73 0.28
C MET A 342 -13.01 -21.20 1.72
N VAL A 343 -13.78 -21.77 2.66
CA VAL A 343 -13.76 -21.36 4.07
C VAL A 343 -12.37 -21.53 4.68
N HIS A 344 -11.70 -22.65 4.43
CA HIS A 344 -10.36 -22.91 4.94
C HIS A 344 -9.31 -21.94 4.38
N CYS A 345 -9.35 -21.67 3.07
CA CYS A 345 -8.48 -20.68 2.43
C CYS A 345 -8.73 -19.27 2.95
N SER A 346 -10.00 -18.86 3.08
CA SER A 346 -10.37 -17.55 3.64
C SER A 346 -9.90 -17.40 5.09
N PHE A 347 -10.08 -18.42 5.93
CA PHE A 347 -9.60 -18.40 7.31
C PHE A 347 -8.08 -18.27 7.39
N THR A 348 -7.35 -19.08 6.62
CA THR A 348 -5.88 -19.03 6.57
C THR A 348 -5.40 -17.65 6.11
N TRP A 349 -6.04 -17.09 5.08
CA TRP A 349 -5.71 -15.77 4.57
C TRP A 349 -5.96 -14.68 5.63
N ILE A 350 -7.12 -14.68 6.30
CA ILE A 350 -7.43 -13.72 7.37
C ILE A 350 -6.37 -13.78 8.49
N CYS A 351 -5.99 -14.98 8.94
CA CYS A 351 -4.96 -15.16 9.96
C CYS A 351 -3.59 -14.60 9.52
N CYS A 352 -3.15 -14.92 8.30
CA CYS A 352 -1.88 -14.43 7.76
C CYS A 352 -1.88 -12.90 7.60
N THR A 353 -2.97 -12.34 7.06
CA THR A 353 -3.14 -10.89 6.87
C THR A 353 -3.14 -10.14 8.20
N PHE A 354 -3.87 -10.65 9.20
CA PHE A 354 -3.91 -10.06 10.54
C PHE A 354 -2.51 -10.04 11.19
N LEU A 355 -1.77 -11.14 11.11
CA LEU A 355 -0.41 -11.22 11.62
C LEU A 355 0.54 -10.27 10.88
N TYR A 356 0.47 -10.23 9.55
CA TYR A 356 1.34 -9.37 8.74
C TYR A 356 1.13 -7.87 9.04
N PHE A 357 -0.12 -7.41 9.03
CA PHE A 357 -0.42 -6.01 9.31
C PHE A 357 -0.19 -5.66 10.78
N GLY A 358 -0.52 -6.57 11.71
CA GLY A 358 -0.20 -6.40 13.12
C GLY A 358 1.29 -6.16 13.35
N LEU A 359 2.15 -7.01 12.78
CA LEU A 359 3.61 -6.85 12.85
C LEU A 359 4.10 -5.56 12.18
N THR A 360 3.56 -5.23 11.01
CA THR A 360 3.94 -4.03 10.27
C THR A 360 3.63 -2.75 11.06
N ILE A 361 2.43 -2.64 11.64
CA ILE A 361 2.04 -1.49 12.46
C ILE A 361 2.88 -1.42 13.74
N HIS A 362 3.10 -2.55 14.42
CA HIS A 362 3.93 -2.60 15.62
C HIS A 362 5.40 -2.23 15.35
N SER A 363 5.94 -2.60 14.19
CA SER A 363 7.31 -2.25 13.81
C SER A 363 7.51 -0.73 13.78
N VAL A 364 6.50 0.03 13.35
CA VAL A 364 6.54 1.49 13.26
C VAL A 364 6.39 2.11 14.65
N SER A 365 5.54 1.55 15.50
CA SER A 365 5.42 2.00 16.90
C SER A 365 6.72 1.76 17.71
N GLY A 366 7.33 0.57 17.54
CA GLY A 366 8.59 0.20 18.18
C GLY A 366 9.83 0.89 17.61
N SER A 367 9.78 1.35 16.35
CA SER A 367 10.89 2.05 15.68
C SER A 367 11.28 3.38 16.34
N SER A 368 10.39 3.96 17.16
CA SER A 368 10.68 5.07 18.08
C SER A 368 11.84 4.77 19.04
N HIS A 369 12.04 3.50 19.38
CA HIS A 369 13.11 3.02 20.27
C HIS A 369 14.18 2.20 19.53
N LEU A 370 13.83 1.50 18.45
CA LEU A 370 14.75 0.58 17.77
C LEU A 370 15.80 1.27 16.87
N PHE A 371 15.45 2.37 16.18
CA PHE A 371 16.43 3.10 15.35
C PHE A 371 17.49 3.84 16.18
N ILE A 372 17.19 4.13 17.46
CA ILE A 372 18.13 4.81 18.38
C ILE A 372 19.15 3.82 18.96
N LEU A 373 18.81 2.52 19.07
CA LEU A 373 19.68 1.52 19.68
C LEU A 373 20.77 0.97 18.73
N HIS A 374 20.62 1.13 17.41
CA HIS A 374 21.59 0.58 16.43
C HIS A 374 22.67 1.56 15.95
N PHE A 375 22.63 2.84 16.35
CA PHE A 375 23.62 3.87 15.96
C PHE A 375 24.24 4.61 17.16
N ARG A 376 24.41 3.92 18.28
CA ARG A 376 25.32 4.36 19.35
C ARG A 376 26.45 3.34 19.51
N VAL A 377 27.42 3.43 18.61
CA VAL A 377 28.82 3.02 18.83
C VAL A 377 29.67 4.23 18.50
#